data_AF-A0A1A9APZ7-F1
#
_entry.id   AF-A0A1A9APZ7-F1
#
_cell.length_a   1.000
_cell.length_b   1.000
_cell.length_c   1.000
_cell.angle_alpha   90.00
_cell.angle_beta   90.00
_cell.angle_gamma   90.00
#
_symmetry.space_group_name_H-M   'P 1'
#
loop_
_entity.id
_entity.type
_entity.pdbx_description
1 polymer ?
#
loop_
_entity_poly.entity_id
_entity_poly.type
_entity_poly.pdbx_seq_one_letter_code
_entity_poly.pdbx_strand_id
1 'polypeptide(L)'
;MWKINISNIISNDALSELRLGCRSPRLLAETTVSIKESPMHSYLKQKGSGTFFPFFTGIPLYEFCNSKHPTSLSINDIMNITNYCYWFITKKEKCYLLYRYNNYAMKRYVDMLEGLSRHCNCKEFANKLPKNTLKKSLEVCKQGLQKDLENMEKCAHNHITAYMETNKCTCPNFEEFILRYDQMWSNFIDRCEKKGRKYLTDKAESYKSSK
;
A
#
# COMPACT_ATOMS: atom_id res chain seq x y z
N MET A 1 -34.32 21.91 -27.98
CA MET A 1 -34.24 21.74 -26.51
C MET A 1 -34.18 20.25 -26.23
N TRP A 2 -32.98 19.67 -26.10
CA TRP A 2 -32.80 18.22 -25.93
C TRP A 2 -32.49 17.91 -24.46
N LYS A 3 -33.42 17.21 -23.78
CA LYS A 3 -33.20 16.64 -22.45
C LYS A 3 -32.37 15.37 -22.61
N ILE A 4 -31.12 15.39 -22.14
CA ILE A 4 -30.31 14.17 -22.03
C ILE A 4 -30.77 13.43 -20.76
N ASN A 5 -31.30 12.23 -20.98
CA ASN A 5 -31.76 11.30 -19.96
C ASN A 5 -30.53 10.64 -19.29
N ILE A 6 -30.33 10.90 -17.99
CA ILE A 6 -29.13 10.45 -17.23
C ILE A 6 -29.27 8.98 -16.76
N SER A 7 -30.29 8.26 -17.18
CA SER A 7 -30.55 6.91 -16.68
C SER A 7 -29.61 5.80 -17.18
N ASN A 8 -28.66 6.09 -18.07
CA ASN A 8 -27.79 5.06 -18.68
C ASN A 8 -26.27 5.24 -18.50
N ILE A 9 -25.81 6.11 -17.60
CA ILE A 9 -24.38 6.25 -17.30
C ILE A 9 -24.11 5.90 -15.84
N ILE A 10 -24.52 4.69 -15.45
CA ILE A 10 -24.06 4.11 -14.19
C ILE A 10 -23.40 2.80 -14.55
N SER A 11 -22.06 2.82 -14.61
CA SER A 11 -21.26 1.60 -14.58
C SER A 11 -21.67 0.79 -13.35
N ASN A 12 -22.05 -0.47 -13.56
CA ASN A 12 -22.48 -1.39 -12.50
C ASN A 12 -21.41 -1.60 -11.42
N ASP A 13 -20.16 -1.23 -11.67
CA ASP A 13 -19.07 -1.37 -10.69
C ASP A 13 -19.13 -0.28 -9.60
N ALA A 14 -19.48 0.96 -9.94
CA ALA A 14 -19.65 2.03 -8.96
C ALA A 14 -20.90 1.84 -8.08
N LEU A 15 -21.91 1.12 -8.59
CA LEU A 15 -23.10 0.72 -7.82
C LEU A 15 -22.84 -0.43 -6.85
N SER A 16 -21.73 -1.17 -7.00
CA SER A 16 -21.45 -2.35 -6.19
C SER A 16 -20.99 -2.00 -4.76
N GLU A 17 -20.40 -0.83 -4.53
CA GLU A 17 -20.08 -0.36 -3.18
C GLU A 17 -21.29 0.21 -2.42
N LEU A 18 -22.36 0.60 -3.13
CA LEU A 18 -23.58 1.20 -2.55
C LEU A 18 -24.76 0.23 -2.44
N ARG A 19 -24.62 -1.05 -2.83
CA ARG A 19 -25.62 -2.09 -2.63
C ARG A 19 -25.17 -3.13 -1.61
N LEU A 20 -25.04 -2.70 -0.36
CA LEU A 20 -25.16 -3.58 0.81
C LEU A 20 -26.63 -3.90 1.16
N GLY A 21 -27.54 -3.79 0.19
CA GLY A 21 -28.93 -4.21 0.31
C GLY A 21 -29.16 -5.56 -0.35
N CYS A 22 -29.39 -6.59 0.45
CA CYS A 22 -30.03 -7.85 0.06
C CYS A 22 -29.22 -8.93 -0.69
N ARG A 23 -27.98 -9.23 -0.28
CA ARG A 23 -27.39 -10.56 -0.54
C ARG A 23 -26.78 -11.15 0.74
N SER A 24 -27.13 -12.41 0.98
CA SER A 24 -26.81 -13.18 2.19
C SER A 24 -25.35 -12.98 2.63
N PRO A 25 -25.09 -12.56 3.89
CA PRO A 25 -23.74 -12.33 4.42
C PRO A 25 -22.82 -13.57 4.40
N ARG A 26 -23.38 -14.78 4.23
CA ARG A 26 -22.64 -16.04 4.37
C ARG A 26 -21.73 -16.38 3.18
N LEU A 27 -21.98 -15.87 1.98
CA LEU A 27 -21.25 -16.30 0.77
C LEU A 27 -19.97 -15.50 0.47
N LEU A 28 -19.73 -14.37 1.14
CA LEU A 28 -18.49 -13.59 1.01
C LEU A 28 -17.42 -13.95 2.05
N ALA A 29 -17.76 -14.80 3.02
CA ALA A 29 -16.87 -15.17 4.12
C ALA A 29 -15.87 -16.28 3.77
N GLU A 30 -16.02 -16.96 2.63
CA GLU A 30 -15.32 -18.23 2.38
C GLU A 30 -14.02 -18.14 1.56
N THR A 31 -13.50 -16.96 1.21
CA THR A 31 -12.19 -16.93 0.50
C THR A 31 -11.32 -15.69 0.66
N THR A 32 -11.44 -14.95 1.76
CA THR A 32 -10.38 -14.00 2.13
C THR A 32 -9.56 -14.63 3.24
N VAL A 33 -8.34 -15.09 2.90
CA VAL A 33 -7.29 -15.28 3.90
C VAL A 33 -7.28 -14.01 4.74
N SER A 34 -7.65 -14.14 6.01
CA SER A 34 -7.68 -13.05 6.97
C SER A 34 -6.23 -12.59 7.20
N ILE A 35 -5.75 -11.74 6.30
CA ILE A 35 -4.59 -10.91 6.56
C ILE A 35 -5.09 -9.94 7.61
N LYS A 36 -4.72 -10.19 8.87
CA LYS A 36 -5.00 -9.30 9.99
C LYS A 36 -4.57 -7.88 9.57
N GLU A 37 -5.53 -6.99 9.35
CA GLU A 37 -5.24 -5.61 8.99
C GLU A 37 -4.30 -5.02 10.07
N SER A 38 -3.23 -4.36 9.62
CA SER A 38 -2.30 -3.73 10.54
C SER A 38 -3.02 -2.70 11.40
N PRO A 39 -2.72 -2.58 12.71
CA PRO A 39 -3.32 -1.57 13.59
C PRO A 39 -3.23 -0.15 13.04
N MET A 40 -2.13 0.18 12.36
CA MET A 40 -1.94 1.46 11.68
C MET A 40 -2.94 1.64 10.53
N HIS A 41 -3.13 0.60 9.73
CA HIS A 41 -4.03 0.61 8.60
C HIS A 41 -5.49 0.80 9.04
N SER A 42 -5.91 0.07 10.08
CA SER A 42 -7.24 0.20 10.66
C SER A 42 -7.45 1.58 11.34
N TYR A 43 -6.45 2.12 12.03
CA TYR A 43 -6.50 3.48 12.59
C TYR A 43 -6.75 4.53 11.51
N LEU A 44 -5.95 4.51 10.44
CA LEU A 44 -6.06 5.48 9.35
C LEU A 44 -7.39 5.32 8.60
N LYS A 45 -7.84 4.08 8.38
CA LYS A 45 -9.13 3.78 7.76
C LYS A 45 -10.28 4.34 8.61
N GLN A 46 -10.27 4.11 9.93
CA GLN A 46 -11.32 4.58 10.82
C GLN A 46 -11.32 6.11 11.00
N LYS A 47 -10.15 6.72 11.07
CA LYS A 47 -10.02 8.18 11.25
C LYS A 47 -10.15 8.97 9.94
N GLY A 48 -9.90 8.32 8.80
CA GLY A 48 -10.08 8.85 7.46
C GLY A 48 -11.44 8.53 6.83
N SER A 49 -12.18 7.54 7.33
CA SER A 49 -13.50 7.17 6.78
C SER A 49 -14.60 8.17 7.18
N GLY A 50 -15.52 8.40 6.25
CA GLY A 50 -16.72 9.20 6.43
C GLY A 50 -17.19 9.77 5.09
N THR A 51 -18.50 9.92 4.92
CA THR A 51 -19.19 10.37 3.68
C THR A 51 -18.80 11.77 3.19
N PHE A 52 -18.17 12.55 4.05
CA PHE A 52 -17.82 13.93 3.78
C PHE A 52 -16.37 14.13 4.16
N PHE A 53 -15.43 14.03 3.20
CA PHE A 53 -14.14 14.72 3.24
C PHE A 53 -13.39 14.59 1.88
N PRO A 54 -12.82 15.69 1.34
CA PRO A 54 -13.56 16.57 0.45
C PRO A 54 -12.63 17.26 -0.59
N PHE A 55 -13.21 17.99 -1.53
CA PHE A 55 -12.58 19.23 -1.97
C PHE A 55 -13.57 20.33 -1.62
N PHE A 56 -13.22 21.19 -0.65
CA PHE A 56 -14.01 22.38 -0.34
C PHE A 56 -14.03 23.39 -1.50
N THR A 57 -13.37 23.11 -2.63
CA THR A 57 -13.07 24.10 -3.68
C THR A 57 -13.33 23.63 -5.11
N GLY A 58 -14.19 22.63 -5.32
CA GLY A 58 -14.66 22.31 -6.67
C GLY A 58 -13.60 21.72 -7.61
N ILE A 59 -12.52 21.16 -7.07
CA ILE A 59 -11.59 20.33 -7.83
C ILE A 59 -12.34 19.05 -8.22
N PRO A 60 -12.27 18.61 -9.49
CA PRO A 60 -13.03 17.46 -9.94
C PRO A 60 -12.48 16.19 -9.27
N LEU A 61 -13.07 15.85 -8.12
CA LEU A 61 -13.03 14.54 -7.46
C LEU A 61 -13.19 13.37 -8.47
N TYR A 62 -13.85 13.64 -9.60
CA TYR A 62 -14.05 12.72 -10.71
C TYR A 62 -12.75 12.16 -11.33
N GLU A 63 -11.67 12.94 -11.46
CA GLU A 63 -10.39 12.39 -11.95
C GLU A 63 -9.70 11.51 -10.90
N PHE A 64 -9.90 11.82 -9.62
CA PHE A 64 -9.28 11.12 -8.49
C PHE A 64 -9.98 9.80 -8.15
N CYS A 65 -11.32 9.76 -8.27
CA CYS A 65 -12.11 8.54 -8.13
C CYS A 65 -11.99 7.61 -9.35
N ASN A 66 -11.64 8.12 -10.53
CA ASN A 66 -11.44 7.34 -11.76
C ASN A 66 -9.98 6.94 -12.02
N SER A 67 -9.08 7.13 -11.06
CA SER A 67 -7.75 6.53 -11.17
C SER A 67 -7.89 5.01 -11.28
N LYS A 68 -7.15 4.37 -12.20
CA LYS A 68 -7.16 2.91 -12.41
C LYS A 68 -6.84 2.09 -11.13
N HIS A 69 -6.44 2.76 -10.04
CA HIS A 69 -6.19 2.19 -8.72
C HIS A 69 -6.84 3.06 -7.62
N PRO A 70 -8.17 2.93 -7.39
CA PRO A 70 -8.91 3.74 -6.42
C PRO A 70 -8.52 3.48 -4.96
N THR A 71 -7.54 2.60 -4.69
CA THR A 71 -7.14 2.17 -3.35
C THR A 71 -5.73 2.61 -2.93
N SER A 72 -4.84 3.05 -3.84
CA SER A 72 -3.45 3.45 -3.51
C SER A 72 -3.09 4.80 -4.13
N LEU A 73 -2.25 5.60 -3.45
CA LEU A 73 -1.71 6.86 -3.98
C LEU A 73 -0.19 6.88 -3.78
N SER A 74 0.55 7.22 -4.83
CA SER A 74 1.99 7.43 -4.74
C SER A 74 2.32 8.75 -4.05
N ILE A 75 3.59 8.95 -3.72
CA ILE A 75 4.06 10.24 -3.17
C ILE A 75 3.75 11.40 -4.12
N ASN A 76 3.95 11.22 -5.44
CA ASN A 76 3.68 12.25 -6.43
C ASN A 76 2.19 12.60 -6.50
N ASP A 77 1.30 11.60 -6.37
CA ASP A 77 -0.15 11.84 -6.34
C ASP A 77 -0.53 12.67 -5.11
N ILE A 78 0.07 12.38 -3.95
CA ILE A 78 -0.19 13.11 -2.71
C ILE A 78 0.33 14.54 -2.80
N MET A 79 1.55 14.74 -3.31
CA MET A 79 2.11 16.08 -3.52
C MET A 79 1.26 16.91 -4.49
N ASN A 80 0.74 16.28 -5.55
CA ASN A 80 -0.20 16.94 -6.45
C ASN A 80 -1.48 17.34 -5.72
N ILE A 81 -2.04 16.46 -4.89
CA ILE A 81 -3.25 16.77 -4.09
C ILE A 81 -2.99 17.91 -3.09
N THR A 82 -1.83 17.93 -2.44
CA THR A 82 -1.52 18.98 -1.45
C THR A 82 -1.26 20.34 -2.11
N ASN A 83 -0.72 20.38 -3.33
CA ASN A 83 -0.59 21.61 -4.12
C ASN A 83 -1.94 22.28 -4.40
N TYR A 84 -3.01 21.48 -4.49
CA TYR A 84 -4.37 21.96 -4.67
C TYR A 84 -5.04 22.42 -3.36
N CYS A 85 -4.48 22.04 -2.21
CA CYS A 85 -4.93 22.49 -0.91
C CYS A 85 -4.30 23.86 -0.63
N TYR A 86 -5.05 24.96 -0.82
CA TYR A 86 -4.62 26.36 -0.64
C TYR A 86 -3.39 26.51 0.28
N TRP A 87 -3.57 26.27 1.58
CA TRP A 87 -2.51 26.37 2.60
C TRP A 87 -2.72 25.43 3.81
N PHE A 88 -3.97 25.00 4.04
CA PHE A 88 -4.36 24.17 5.18
C PHE A 88 -4.82 22.80 4.74
N ILE A 89 -4.48 21.81 5.57
CA ILE A 89 -4.91 20.44 5.45
C ILE A 89 -5.36 19.95 6.83
N THR A 90 -6.59 19.47 6.88
CA THR A 90 -7.21 19.00 8.11
C THR A 90 -6.63 17.65 8.54
N LYS A 91 -6.89 17.29 9.80
CA LYS A 91 -6.52 15.97 10.35
C LYS A 91 -7.15 14.82 9.54
N LYS A 92 -8.38 14.98 9.06
CA LYS A 92 -9.10 13.94 8.33
C LYS A 92 -8.52 13.71 6.93
N GLU A 93 -8.20 14.78 6.20
CA GLU A 93 -7.47 14.69 4.91
C GLU A 93 -6.12 13.99 5.07
N LYS A 94 -5.34 14.36 6.10
CA LYS A 94 -4.05 13.71 6.37
C LYS A 94 -4.21 12.21 6.60
N CYS A 95 -5.15 11.80 7.45
CA CYS A 95 -5.44 10.38 7.70
C CYS A 95 -5.76 9.65 6.40
N TYR A 96 -6.58 10.25 5.54
CA TYR A 96 -6.97 9.68 4.26
C TYR A 96 -5.78 9.52 3.30
N LEU A 97 -4.97 10.57 3.12
CA LEU A 97 -3.81 10.52 2.23
C LEU A 97 -2.76 9.51 2.75
N LEU A 98 -2.53 9.47 4.06
CA LEU A 98 -1.64 8.48 4.67
C LEU A 98 -2.16 7.05 4.53
N TYR A 99 -3.48 6.84 4.63
CA TYR A 99 -4.10 5.54 4.38
C TYR A 99 -3.79 5.03 2.97
N ARG A 100 -4.04 5.89 1.97
CA ARG A 100 -3.82 5.60 0.55
C ARG A 100 -2.35 5.42 0.21
N TYR A 101 -1.47 6.21 0.83
CA TYR A 101 -0.02 6.02 0.72
C TYR A 101 0.42 4.67 1.26
N ASN A 102 -0.07 4.27 2.44
CA ASN A 102 0.31 2.98 3.02
C ASN A 102 -0.08 1.80 2.13
N ASN A 103 -1.20 1.88 1.42
CA ASN A 103 -1.56 0.88 0.40
C ASN A 103 -0.53 0.84 -0.75
N TYR A 104 -0.05 2.00 -1.18
CA TYR A 104 1.01 2.08 -2.19
C TYR A 104 2.33 1.47 -1.68
N ALA A 105 2.75 1.79 -0.46
CA ALA A 105 3.96 1.24 0.15
C ALA A 105 3.87 -0.29 0.32
N MET A 106 2.72 -0.80 0.75
CA MET A 106 2.48 -2.24 0.87
C MET A 106 2.51 -2.95 -0.48
N LYS A 107 1.94 -2.34 -1.52
CA LYS A 107 2.05 -2.87 -2.89
C LYS A 107 3.50 -2.99 -3.33
N ARG A 108 4.32 -1.94 -3.12
CA ARG A 108 5.77 -1.99 -3.42
C ARG A 108 6.49 -3.10 -2.66
N TYR A 109 6.11 -3.33 -1.41
CA TYR A 109 6.68 -4.42 -0.61
C TYR A 109 6.31 -5.81 -1.19
N VAL A 110 5.05 -6.01 -1.59
CA VAL A 110 4.61 -7.25 -2.25
C VAL A 110 5.34 -7.44 -3.59
N ASP A 111 5.45 -6.39 -4.41
CA ASP A 111 6.18 -6.43 -5.67
C ASP A 111 7.66 -6.82 -5.46
N MET A 112 8.28 -6.35 -4.37
CA MET A 112 9.63 -6.75 -3.98
C MET A 112 9.73 -8.25 -3.64
N LEU A 113 8.76 -8.81 -2.90
CA LEU A 113 8.72 -10.25 -2.61
C LEU A 113 8.56 -11.11 -3.87
N GLU A 114 7.76 -10.63 -4.84
CA GLU A 114 7.70 -11.26 -6.16
C GLU A 114 9.05 -11.17 -6.89
N GLY A 115 9.72 -10.02 -6.82
CA GLY A 115 11.07 -9.82 -7.33
C GLY A 115 12.08 -10.83 -6.79
N LEU A 116 12.01 -11.15 -5.48
CA LEU A 116 12.82 -12.20 -4.86
C LEU A 116 12.49 -13.59 -5.42
N SER A 117 11.22 -13.87 -5.68
CA SER A 117 10.79 -15.14 -6.28
C SER A 117 11.35 -15.30 -7.69
N ARG A 118 11.36 -14.22 -8.49
CA ARG A 118 11.99 -14.19 -9.82
C ARG A 118 13.51 -14.34 -9.72
N HIS A 119 14.15 -13.70 -8.73
CA HIS A 119 15.59 -13.84 -8.48
C HIS A 119 16.00 -15.30 -8.20
N CYS A 120 15.19 -16.06 -7.44
CA CYS A 120 15.41 -17.49 -7.24
C CYS A 120 15.43 -18.25 -8.57
N ASN A 121 14.44 -18.04 -9.43
CA ASN A 121 14.36 -18.72 -10.72
C ASN A 121 15.59 -18.42 -11.59
N CYS A 122 16.06 -17.17 -11.61
CA CYS A 122 17.27 -16.79 -12.33
C CYS A 122 18.52 -17.49 -11.75
N LYS A 123 18.64 -17.59 -10.42
CA LYS A 123 19.77 -18.28 -9.78
C LYS A 123 19.73 -19.78 -9.99
N GLU A 124 18.56 -20.41 -9.94
CA GLU A 124 18.41 -21.84 -10.25
C GLU A 124 18.87 -22.13 -11.69
N PHE A 125 18.42 -21.31 -12.65
CA PHE A 125 18.84 -21.42 -14.05
C PHE A 125 20.35 -21.23 -14.22
N ALA A 126 20.91 -20.14 -13.68
CA ALA A 126 22.33 -19.82 -13.81
C ALA A 126 23.26 -20.89 -13.20
N ASN A 127 22.83 -21.50 -12.08
CA ASN A 127 23.61 -22.52 -11.38
C ASN A 127 23.27 -23.96 -11.81
N LYS A 128 22.42 -24.14 -12.85
CA LYS A 128 21.93 -25.46 -13.30
C LYS A 128 21.33 -26.30 -12.16
N LEU A 129 20.65 -25.64 -11.24
CA LEU A 129 19.94 -26.30 -10.14
C LEU A 129 18.59 -26.82 -10.64
N PRO A 130 18.10 -27.96 -10.10
CA PRO A 130 16.73 -28.39 -10.36
C PRO A 130 15.73 -27.30 -9.98
N LYS A 131 14.64 -27.22 -10.74
CA LYS A 131 13.55 -26.27 -10.47
C LYS A 131 13.02 -26.46 -9.05
N ASN A 132 12.75 -25.36 -8.35
CA ASN A 132 12.23 -25.31 -6.97
C ASN A 132 13.25 -25.73 -5.87
N THR A 133 14.53 -25.86 -6.19
CA THR A 133 15.57 -26.14 -5.19
C THR A 133 15.60 -25.04 -4.11
N LEU A 134 15.47 -23.78 -4.51
CA LEU A 134 15.50 -22.62 -3.61
C LEU A 134 14.14 -22.29 -2.98
N LYS A 135 13.08 -23.05 -3.30
CA LYS A 135 11.72 -22.76 -2.81
C LYS A 135 11.63 -22.73 -1.29
N LYS A 136 12.25 -23.71 -0.60
CA LYS A 136 12.28 -23.74 0.87
C LYS A 136 13.01 -22.53 1.45
N SER A 137 14.15 -22.15 0.86
CA SER A 137 14.92 -20.98 1.27
C SER A 137 14.15 -19.68 1.04
N LEU A 138 13.42 -19.58 -0.07
CA LEU A 138 12.55 -18.44 -0.36
C LEU A 138 11.45 -18.27 0.69
N GLU A 139 10.80 -19.35 1.10
CA GLU A 139 9.76 -19.27 2.14
C GLU A 139 10.33 -18.88 3.51
N VAL A 140 11.49 -19.42 3.90
CA VAL A 140 12.20 -18.97 5.13
C VAL A 140 12.57 -17.49 5.04
N CYS A 141 13.03 -17.03 3.88
CA CYS A 141 13.34 -15.63 3.64
C CYS A 141 12.09 -14.74 3.79
N LYS A 142 10.98 -15.10 3.15
CA LYS A 142 9.70 -14.38 3.25
C LYS A 142 9.19 -14.30 4.69
N GLN A 143 9.29 -15.39 5.46
CA GLN A 143 8.92 -15.40 6.88
C GLN A 143 9.79 -14.45 7.71
N GLY A 144 11.10 -14.37 7.42
CA GLY A 144 12.00 -13.41 8.05
C GLY A 144 11.62 -11.97 7.71
N LEU A 145 11.34 -11.69 6.44
CA LEU A 145 10.93 -10.37 5.97
C LEU A 145 9.56 -9.95 6.54
N GLN A 146 8.64 -10.90 6.77
CA GLN A 146 7.36 -10.63 7.41
C GLN A 146 7.54 -10.08 8.83
N LYS A 147 8.49 -10.60 9.62
CA LYS A 147 8.81 -10.05 10.95
C LYS A 147 9.40 -8.64 10.85
N ASP A 148 10.24 -8.41 9.83
CA ASP A 148 10.80 -7.08 9.57
C ASP A 148 9.68 -6.08 9.22
N LEU A 149 8.68 -6.50 8.44
CA LEU A 149 7.49 -5.71 8.11
C LEU A 149 6.66 -5.36 9.35
N GLU A 150 6.39 -6.33 10.23
CA GLU A 150 5.66 -6.07 11.48
C GLU A 150 6.35 -5.02 12.36
N ASN A 151 7.68 -5.03 12.41
CA ASN A 151 8.45 -4.02 13.13
C ASN A 151 8.39 -2.64 12.45
N MET A 152 8.45 -2.63 11.12
CA MET A 152 8.31 -1.41 10.34
C MET A 152 6.92 -0.77 10.52
N GLU A 153 5.85 -1.57 10.52
CA GLU A 153 4.49 -1.07 10.77
C GLU A 153 4.32 -0.47 12.17
N LYS A 154 4.92 -1.08 13.20
CA LYS A 154 4.93 -0.51 14.55
C LYS A 154 5.67 0.83 14.60
N CYS A 155 6.83 0.91 13.94
CA CYS A 155 7.60 2.15 13.82
C CYS A 155 6.78 3.24 13.12
N ALA A 156 6.20 2.90 11.97
CA ALA A 156 5.36 3.78 11.19
C ALA A 156 4.13 4.28 11.98
N HIS A 157 3.48 3.39 12.74
CA HIS A 157 2.37 3.75 13.62
C HIS A 157 2.79 4.81 14.65
N ASN A 158 3.92 4.63 15.33
CA ASN A 158 4.42 5.59 16.32
C ASN A 158 4.71 6.96 15.69
N HIS A 159 5.36 6.97 14.52
CA HIS A 159 5.65 8.20 13.78
C HIS A 159 4.39 8.95 13.37
N ILE A 160 3.38 8.24 12.85
CA ILE A 160 2.10 8.82 12.46
C ILE A 160 1.36 9.36 13.68
N THR A 161 1.26 8.60 14.77
CA THR A 161 0.58 9.03 15.99
C THR A 161 1.22 10.30 16.55
N ALA A 162 2.54 10.32 16.69
CA ALA A 162 3.27 11.51 17.15
C ALA A 162 3.04 12.71 16.23
N TYR A 163 3.11 12.54 14.91
CA TYR A 163 2.83 13.62 13.97
C TYR A 163 1.41 14.17 14.12
N MET A 164 0.42 13.29 14.32
CA MET A 164 -0.99 13.65 14.44
C MET A 164 -1.37 14.32 15.77
N GLU A 165 -0.48 14.30 16.76
CA GLU A 165 -0.61 15.01 18.03
C GLU A 165 -0.09 16.46 17.96
N THR A 166 0.83 16.76 17.04
CA THR A 166 1.46 18.10 16.94
C THR A 166 0.55 19.23 16.46
N ASN A 167 -0.71 18.96 16.09
CA ASN A 167 -1.72 19.92 15.61
C ASN A 167 -1.30 20.84 14.44
N LYS A 168 -0.18 20.57 13.76
CA LYS A 168 0.30 21.40 12.63
C LYS A 168 -0.56 21.23 11.39
N CYS A 169 -1.55 22.08 11.13
CA CYS A 169 -2.53 21.90 10.02
C CYS A 169 -2.12 22.50 8.67
N THR A 170 -0.84 22.79 8.41
CA THR A 170 -0.43 23.38 7.12
C THR A 170 0.01 22.32 6.12
N CYS A 171 -0.24 22.59 4.82
CA CYS A 171 0.17 21.70 3.72
C CYS A 171 1.69 21.46 3.70
N PRO A 172 2.57 22.48 3.82
CA PRO A 172 4.02 22.27 3.80
C PRO A 172 4.52 21.34 4.92
N ASN A 173 3.94 21.44 6.13
CA ASN A 173 4.29 20.54 7.23
C ASN A 173 3.90 19.09 6.93
N PHE A 174 2.78 18.87 6.24
CA PHE A 174 2.35 17.54 5.84
C PHE A 174 3.18 16.99 4.68
N GLU A 175 3.52 17.82 3.70
CA GLU A 175 4.42 17.47 2.59
C GLU A 175 5.80 17.04 3.09
N GLU A 176 6.41 17.83 3.98
CA GLU A 176 7.69 17.48 4.60
C GLU A 176 7.59 16.15 5.35
N PHE A 177 6.50 15.92 6.09
CA PHE A 177 6.26 14.67 6.79
C PHE A 177 6.14 13.48 5.83
N ILE A 178 5.29 13.58 4.78
CA ILE A 178 5.04 12.45 3.88
C ILE A 178 6.28 12.13 3.03
N LEU A 179 7.11 13.11 2.67
CA LEU A 179 8.38 12.87 1.99
C LEU A 179 9.36 12.07 2.85
N ARG A 180 9.49 12.45 4.14
CA ARG A 180 10.32 11.68 5.10
C ARG A 180 9.76 10.27 5.32
N TYR A 181 8.44 10.17 5.39
CA TYR A 181 7.75 8.90 5.54
C TYR A 181 7.97 7.99 4.31
N ASP A 182 7.94 8.55 3.11
CA ASP A 182 8.25 7.81 1.88
C ASP A 182 9.71 7.33 1.82
N GLN A 183 10.65 8.20 2.21
CA GLN A 183 12.06 7.82 2.29
C GLN A 183 12.27 6.68 3.30
N MET A 184 11.56 6.71 4.44
CA MET A 184 11.60 5.64 5.43
C MET A 184 11.13 4.29 4.85
N TRP A 185 10.00 4.27 4.15
CA TRP A 185 9.48 3.07 3.49
C TRP A 185 10.39 2.58 2.36
N SER A 186 10.87 3.48 1.51
CA SER A 186 11.80 3.15 0.42
C SER A 186 13.09 2.52 0.97
N ASN A 187 13.70 3.13 2.00
CA ASN A 187 14.89 2.59 2.65
C ASN A 187 14.63 1.23 3.33
N PHE A 188 13.43 1.01 3.87
CA PHE A 188 13.04 -0.28 4.43
C PHE A 188 12.96 -1.36 3.34
N ILE A 189 12.22 -1.09 2.26
CA ILE A 189 12.03 -2.04 1.15
C ILE A 189 13.38 -2.40 0.52
N ASP A 190 14.25 -1.42 0.27
CA ASP A 190 15.59 -1.65 -0.30
C ASP A 190 16.45 -2.53 0.60
N ARG A 191 16.40 -2.34 1.93
CA ARG A 191 17.13 -3.18 2.89
C ARG A 191 16.60 -4.61 2.88
N CYS A 192 15.28 -4.78 2.86
CA CYS A 192 14.64 -6.08 2.76
C CYS A 192 15.03 -6.80 1.46
N GLU A 193 15.01 -6.11 0.33
CA GLU A 193 15.40 -6.67 -0.97
C GLU A 193 16.86 -7.11 -0.95
N LYS A 194 17.79 -6.24 -0.52
CA LYS A 194 19.22 -6.57 -0.44
C LYS A 194 19.47 -7.77 0.47
N LYS A 195 18.84 -7.79 1.65
CA LYS A 195 18.92 -8.90 2.62
C LYS A 195 18.42 -10.21 1.99
N GLY A 196 17.26 -10.17 1.33
CA GLY A 196 16.66 -11.33 0.67
C GLY A 196 17.51 -11.85 -0.49
N ARG A 197 17.93 -10.97 -1.40
CA ARG A 197 18.79 -11.34 -2.54
C ARG A 197 20.11 -11.94 -2.11
N LYS A 198 20.75 -11.38 -1.07
CA LYS A 198 22.00 -11.92 -0.51
C LYS A 198 21.78 -13.32 0.03
N TYR A 199 20.82 -13.49 0.94
CA TYR A 199 20.51 -14.79 1.54
C TYR A 199 20.25 -15.89 0.49
N LEU A 200 19.46 -15.58 -0.54
CA LEU A 200 19.13 -16.53 -1.60
C LEU A 200 20.31 -16.84 -2.51
N THR A 201 21.20 -15.88 -2.75
CA THR A 201 22.43 -16.07 -3.52
C THR A 201 23.39 -16.97 -2.76
N ASP A 202 23.63 -16.70 -1.48
CA ASP A 202 24.49 -17.52 -0.62
C ASP A 202 23.98 -18.98 -0.56
N LYS A 203 22.66 -19.17 -0.49
CA LYS A 203 22.05 -20.51 -0.53
C LYS A 203 22.28 -21.19 -1.87
N ALA A 204 22.06 -20.50 -2.99
CA ALA A 204 22.27 -21.08 -4.31
C ALA A 204 23.73 -21.51 -4.54
N GLU A 205 24.69 -20.74 -4.03
CA GLU A 205 26.11 -21.05 -4.11
C GLU A 205 26.49 -22.24 -3.21
N SER A 206 25.92 -22.32 -2.00
CA SER A 206 26.16 -23.46 -1.10
C SER A 206 25.74 -24.81 -1.73
N TYR A 207 24.65 -24.84 -2.50
CA TYR A 207 24.21 -26.04 -3.24
C TYR A 207 25.15 -26.44 -4.38
N LYS A 208 25.87 -25.47 -4.96
CA LYS A 208 26.87 -25.72 -5.98
C LYS A 208 28.13 -26.34 -5.37
N SER A 209 28.58 -25.83 -4.22
CA SER A 209 29.79 -26.30 -3.55
C SER A 209 29.61 -27.65 -2.83
N SER A 210 28.37 -28.08 -2.58
CA SER A 210 28.06 -29.38 -1.96
C SER A 210 27.87 -30.53 -2.98
N LYS A 211 28.01 -30.25 -4.28
CA LYS A 211 28.03 -31.24 -5.36
C LYS A 211 29.45 -31.41 -5.88
#